data_AF-A0A498JY01-F1
#
_entry.id   AF-A0A498JY01-F1
#
_cell.length_a   1.000
_cell.length_b   1.000
_cell.length_c   1.000
_cell.angle_alpha   90.00
_cell.angle_beta   90.00
_cell.angle_gamma   90.00
#
_symmetry.space_group_name_H-M   'P 1'
#
loop_
_entity.id
_entity.type
_entity.pdbx_description
1 polymer ?
#
loop_
_entity_poly.entity_id
_entity_poly.type
_entity_poly.pdbx_seq_one_letter_code
_entity_poly.pdbx_strand_id
1 'polypeptide(L)'
;MRMLCWMCGHTRKDNIRNEDIRGKVGVAEIEGKMRENRLQWFEHVQRRSTDTPVRRCDYGTEVQGRRGRGRPRKTLEETLRKDLEYLDLTEDMTRNRAQWHSRIHIANPT
;
A
#
# COMPACT_ATOMS: atom_id res chain seq x y z
N MET A 1 -9.51 15.37 -6.85
CA MET A 1 -10.92 15.38 -7.33
C MET A 1 -11.36 16.69 -7.97
N ARG A 2 -11.27 17.86 -7.32
CA ARG A 2 -11.75 19.13 -7.91
C ARG A 2 -11.16 19.44 -9.30
N MET A 3 -9.86 19.21 -9.49
CA MET A 3 -9.19 19.33 -10.78
C MET A 3 -9.72 18.33 -11.82
N LEU A 4 -9.84 17.05 -11.44
CA LEU A 4 -10.37 16.00 -12.32
C LEU A 4 -11.82 16.28 -12.74
N CYS A 5 -12.67 16.73 -11.81
CA CYS A 5 -14.02 17.18 -12.11
C CYS A 5 -14.00 18.32 -13.14
N TRP A 6 -13.15 19.33 -12.94
CA TRP A 6 -13.04 20.48 -13.83
C TRP A 6 -12.58 20.09 -15.24
N MET A 7 -11.57 19.22 -15.36
CA MET A 7 -11.10 18.69 -16.64
C MET A 7 -12.20 17.92 -17.38
N CYS A 8 -13.04 17.19 -16.65
CA CYS A 8 -14.18 16.46 -17.21
C CYS A 8 -15.45 17.32 -17.40
N GLY A 9 -15.43 18.61 -17.05
CA GLY A 9 -16.59 19.49 -17.12
C GLY A 9 -17.70 19.21 -16.08
N HIS A 10 -17.41 18.41 -15.05
CA HIS A 10 -18.39 18.03 -14.03
C HIS A 10 -18.42 19.02 -12.86
N THR A 11 -19.63 19.32 -12.42
CA THR A 11 -19.93 20.13 -11.26
C THR A 11 -20.43 19.26 -10.10
N ARG A 12 -20.55 19.85 -8.91
CA ARG A 12 -21.14 19.14 -7.76
C ARG A 12 -22.62 18.76 -7.98
N LYS A 13 -23.34 19.44 -8.88
CA LYS A 13 -24.76 19.15 -9.14
C LYS A 13 -24.98 17.86 -9.92
N ASP A 14 -23.97 17.40 -10.64
CA ASP A 14 -24.06 16.20 -11.48
C ASP A 14 -24.10 14.90 -10.65
N ASN A 15 -23.76 14.96 -9.36
CA ASN A 15 -23.78 13.83 -8.42
C ASN A 15 -23.04 12.57 -8.94
N ILE A 16 -22.06 12.77 -9.82
CA ILE A 16 -21.24 11.69 -10.39
C ILE A 16 -20.28 11.18 -9.32
N ARG A 17 -20.13 9.86 -9.25
CA ARG A 17 -19.26 9.26 -8.24
C ARG A 17 -17.78 9.46 -8.60
N ASN A 18 -16.96 9.48 -7.56
CA ASN A 18 -15.52 9.71 -7.69
C ASN A 18 -14.83 8.61 -8.50
N GLU A 19 -15.33 7.38 -8.41
CA GLU A 19 -14.87 6.22 -9.16
C GLU A 19 -15.09 6.41 -10.66
N ASP A 20 -16.25 6.95 -11.05
CA ASP A 20 -16.58 7.20 -12.46
C ASP A 20 -15.67 8.27 -13.07
N ILE A 21 -15.36 9.33 -12.31
CA ILE A 21 -14.45 10.41 -12.75
C ILE A 21 -13.03 9.88 -12.91
N ARG A 22 -12.54 9.11 -11.94
CA ARG A 22 -11.23 8.45 -12.01
C ARG A 22 -11.13 7.47 -13.18
N GLY A 23 -12.17 6.67 -13.40
CA GLY A 23 -12.25 5.74 -14.52
C GLY A 23 -12.18 6.44 -15.88
N LYS A 24 -12.82 7.60 -16.02
CA LYS A 24 -12.74 8.42 -17.25
C LYS A 24 -11.34 8.98 -17.52
N VAL A 25 -10.59 9.36 -16.49
CA VAL A 25 -9.25 9.97 -16.63
C VAL A 25 -8.13 8.91 -16.56
N GLY A 26 -8.43 7.68 -16.14
CA GLY A 26 -7.42 6.62 -15.96
C GLY A 26 -6.57 6.81 -14.71
N VAL A 27 -7.09 7.51 -13.69
CA VAL A 27 -6.37 7.79 -12.43
C VAL A 27 -6.72 6.73 -11.40
N ALA A 28 -5.72 6.12 -10.78
CA ALA A 28 -5.95 5.12 -9.74
C ALA A 28 -6.39 5.74 -8.41
N GLU A 29 -6.93 4.90 -7.54
CA GLU A 29 -7.23 5.29 -6.16
C GLU A 29 -5.96 5.46 -5.33
N ILE A 30 -5.97 6.47 -4.45
CA ILE A 30 -4.86 6.78 -3.54
C ILE A 30 -4.51 5.61 -2.63
N GLU A 31 -5.50 4.82 -2.18
CA GLU A 31 -5.26 3.66 -1.34
C GLU A 31 -4.41 2.60 -2.05
N GLY A 32 -4.65 2.39 -3.36
CA GLY A 32 -3.85 1.51 -4.20
C GLY A 32 -2.40 1.96 -4.25
N LYS A 33 -2.15 3.27 -4.40
CA LYS A 33 -0.78 3.80 -4.40
C LYS A 33 -0.10 3.72 -3.04
N MET A 34 -0.84 3.95 -1.97
CA MET A 34 -0.31 3.76 -0.61
C MET A 34 0.08 2.30 -0.38
N ARG A 35 -0.70 1.34 -0.91
CA ARG A 35 -0.37 -0.09 -0.87
C ARG A 35 0.90 -0.40 -1.66
N GLU A 36 1.01 0.08 -2.89
CA GLU A 36 2.22 -0.07 -3.71
C GLU A 36 3.46 0.42 -2.94
N ASN A 37 3.41 1.60 -2.35
CA ASN A 37 4.55 2.17 -1.60
C ASN A 37 4.92 1.31 -0.38
N ARG A 38 3.93 0.80 0.38
CA ARG A 38 4.18 -0.11 1.51
C ARG A 38 4.85 -1.40 1.06
N LEU A 39 4.40 -1.98 -0.05
CA LEU A 39 4.95 -3.21 -0.61
C LEU A 39 6.32 -3.02 -1.28
N GLN A 40 6.61 -1.86 -1.85
CA GLN A 40 7.95 -1.49 -2.31
C GLN A 40 8.94 -1.40 -1.14
N TRP A 41 8.52 -0.77 -0.03
CA TRP A 41 9.32 -0.75 1.19
C TRP A 41 9.54 -2.16 1.75
N PHE A 42 8.50 -3.00 1.76
CA PHE A 42 8.60 -4.39 2.20
C PHE A 42 9.60 -5.19 1.37
N GLU A 43 9.54 -5.09 0.03
CA GLU A 43 10.54 -5.71 -0.85
C GLU A 43 11.95 -5.23 -0.52
N HIS A 44 12.12 -3.91 -0.32
CA HIS A 44 13.40 -3.33 0.04
C HIS A 44 13.97 -3.99 1.31
N VAL A 45 13.16 -4.11 2.36
CA VAL A 45 13.56 -4.73 3.64
C VAL A 45 13.84 -6.22 3.47
N GLN A 46 12.99 -6.95 2.76
CA GLN A 46 13.13 -8.39 2.54
C GLN A 46 14.37 -8.81 1.76
N ARG A 47 14.95 -7.89 0.99
CA ARG A 47 16.18 -8.13 0.23
C ARG A 47 17.44 -7.75 0.97
N ARG A 48 17.34 -7.07 2.12
CA ARG A 48 18.51 -6.76 2.97
C ARG A 48 18.91 -7.98 3.80
N SER A 49 20.18 -8.08 4.15
CA SER A 49 20.66 -9.08 5.11
C SER A 49 19.94 -8.95 6.44
N THR A 50 19.73 -10.06 7.14
CA THR A 50 19.09 -10.10 8.47
C THR A 50 19.83 -9.23 9.51
N ASP A 51 21.13 -9.04 9.33
CA ASP A 51 21.95 -8.19 10.21
C ASP A 51 21.71 -6.68 10.02
N THR A 52 21.11 -6.27 8.89
CA THR A 52 20.83 -4.85 8.63
C THR A 52 19.87 -4.30 9.70
N PRO A 53 20.15 -3.14 10.31
CA PRO A 53 19.39 -2.62 11.45
C PRO A 53 17.88 -2.56 11.23
N VAL A 54 17.44 -2.14 10.03
CA VAL A 54 16.01 -2.06 9.69
C VAL A 54 15.34 -3.42 9.81
N ARG A 55 15.90 -4.46 9.16
CA ARG A 55 15.34 -5.81 9.18
C ARG A 55 15.39 -6.44 10.57
N ARG A 56 16.46 -6.16 11.33
CA ARG A 56 16.63 -6.65 12.70
C ARG A 56 15.63 -6.01 13.66
N CYS A 57 15.35 -4.72 13.53
CA CYS A 57 14.34 -4.03 14.34
C CYS A 57 12.93 -4.54 14.04
N ASP A 58 12.60 -4.72 12.76
CA ASP A 58 11.25 -5.12 12.34
C ASP A 58 10.90 -6.58 12.69
N TYR A 59 11.86 -7.52 12.53
CA TYR A 59 11.61 -8.96 12.74
C TYR A 59 12.28 -9.55 13.98
N GLY A 60 13.28 -8.87 14.55
CA GLY A 60 14.14 -9.43 15.60
C GLY A 60 13.84 -8.93 17.01
N THR A 61 12.83 -8.07 17.21
CA THR A 61 12.56 -7.47 18.53
C THR A 61 11.08 -7.59 18.89
N GLU A 62 10.75 -8.57 19.73
CA GLU A 62 9.48 -8.56 20.44
C GLU A 62 9.54 -7.55 21.59
N VAL A 63 8.71 -6.51 21.51
CA VAL A 63 8.66 -5.50 22.57
C VAL A 63 8.00 -6.11 23.81
N GLN A 64 8.81 -6.40 24.82
CA GLN A 64 8.36 -6.91 26.11
C GLN A 64 7.62 -5.81 26.88
N GLY A 65 6.40 -6.10 27.34
CA GLY A 65 5.62 -5.15 28.13
C GLY A 65 4.13 -5.49 28.21
N ARG A 66 3.46 -4.97 29.24
CA ARG A 66 1.99 -5.09 29.34
C ARG A 66 1.34 -4.08 28.41
N ARG A 67 0.46 -4.58 27.56
CA ARG A 67 -0.35 -3.74 26.67
C ARG A 67 -1.38 -2.94 27.49
N GLY A 68 -1.53 -1.65 27.16
CA GLY A 68 -2.55 -0.79 27.75
C GLY A 68 -3.98 -1.25 27.43
N ARG A 69 -4.95 -0.80 28.23
CA ARG A 69 -6.38 -1.07 27.98
C ARG A 69 -6.86 -0.34 26.71
N GLY A 70 -7.69 -0.99 25.89
CA GLY A 70 -8.30 -0.42 24.69
C GLY A 70 -8.01 -1.19 23.40
N ARG A 71 -8.50 -0.63 22.26
CA ARG A 71 -8.34 -1.23 20.93
C ARG A 71 -6.84 -1.33 20.57
N PRO A 72 -6.38 -2.46 20.01
CA PRO A 72 -5.00 -2.57 19.53
C PRO A 72 -4.71 -1.49 18.50
N ARG A 73 -3.52 -0.90 18.54
CA ARG A 73 -3.00 -0.14 17.40
C ARG A 73 -2.77 -1.11 16.26
N LYS A 74 -3.14 -0.72 15.04
CA LYS A 74 -2.78 -1.49 13.84
C LYS A 74 -1.26 -1.53 13.75
N THR A 75 -0.70 -2.73 13.62
CA THR A 75 0.74 -2.88 13.40
C THR A 75 1.06 -2.79 11.90
N LEU A 76 2.32 -2.50 11.59
CA LEU A 76 2.81 -2.52 10.22
C LEU A 76 2.68 -3.93 9.63
N GLU A 77 3.06 -4.95 10.40
CA GLU A 77 2.95 -6.37 10.04
C GLU A 77 1.50 -6.76 9.68
N GLU A 78 0.52 -6.40 10.51
CA GLU A 78 -0.90 -6.66 10.24
C GLU A 78 -1.36 -5.99 8.95
N THR A 79 -0.85 -4.79 8.66
CA THR A 79 -1.20 -4.02 7.46
C THR A 79 -0.58 -4.66 6.22
N LEU A 80 0.69 -5.03 6.29
CA LEU A 80 1.40 -5.72 5.20
C LEU A 80 0.77 -7.07 4.90
N ARG A 81 0.42 -7.86 5.92
CA ARG A 81 -0.27 -9.15 5.74
C ARG A 81 -1.57 -8.99 4.96
N LYS A 82 -2.38 -7.98 5.30
CA LYS A 82 -3.63 -7.69 4.58
C LYS A 82 -3.40 -7.21 3.15
N ASP A 83 -2.34 -6.43 2.92
CA ASP A 83 -2.00 -5.96 1.57
C ASP A 83 -1.50 -7.10 0.68
N LEU A 84 -0.72 -8.04 1.24
CA LEU A 84 -0.30 -9.27 0.55
C LEU A 84 -1.49 -10.16 0.22
N GLU A 85 -2.39 -10.37 1.18
CA GLU A 85 -3.62 -11.14 1.00
C GLU A 85 -4.54 -10.51 -0.06
N TYR A 86 -4.67 -9.18 -0.05
CA TYR A 86 -5.49 -8.47 -1.04
C TYR A 86 -4.99 -8.65 -2.48
N LEU A 87 -3.68 -8.82 -2.69
CA LEU A 87 -3.07 -8.98 -4.02
C LEU A 87 -2.70 -10.43 -4.35
N ASP A 88 -3.06 -11.39 -3.50
CA ASP A 88 -2.66 -12.79 -3.59
C ASP A 88 -1.14 -12.96 -3.79
N LEU A 89 -0.36 -12.22 -2.98
CA LEU A 89 1.10 -12.22 -3.02
C LEU A 89 1.69 -13.06 -1.90
N THR A 90 2.81 -13.73 -2.20
CA THR A 90 3.61 -14.46 -1.23
C THR A 90 4.94 -13.74 -0.99
N GLU A 91 5.46 -13.80 0.23
CA GLU A 91 6.73 -13.17 0.62
C GLU A 91 7.92 -13.62 -0.25
N ASP A 92 7.97 -14.89 -0.67
CA ASP A 92 9.05 -15.43 -1.51
C ASP A 92 9.11 -14.78 -2.91
N MET A 93 8.00 -14.20 -3.39
CA MET A 93 7.95 -13.47 -4.66
C MET A 93 8.82 -12.20 -4.65
N THR A 94 9.18 -11.67 -3.48
CA THR A 94 10.06 -10.49 -3.34
C THR A 94 11.46 -10.71 -3.94
N ARG A 95 11.88 -11.98 -4.12
CA ARG A 95 13.17 -12.31 -4.77
C ARG A 95 13.17 -11.94 -6.25
N ASN A 96 12.03 -12.08 -6.93
CA ASN A 96 11.89 -11.74 -8.34
C ASN A 96 11.38 -10.30 -8.50
N ARG A 97 12.31 -9.37 -8.74
CA ARG A 97 12.00 -7.93 -8.86
C ARG A 97 10.98 -7.62 -9.95
N ALA A 98 11.14 -8.22 -11.12
CA ALA A 98 10.30 -7.93 -12.27
C ALA A 98 8.86 -8.40 -12.01
N GLN A 99 8.71 -9.62 -11.50
CA GLN A 99 7.41 -10.17 -11.13
C GLN A 99 6.76 -9.37 -10.01
N TRP A 100 7.53 -8.99 -8.99
CA TRP A 100 7.04 -8.21 -7.87
C TRP A 100 6.51 -6.84 -8.32
N HIS A 101 7.35 -6.04 -8.97
CA HIS A 101 6.99 -4.72 -9.47
C HIS A 101 5.79 -4.77 -10.41
N SER A 102 5.72 -5.76 -11.31
CA SER A 102 4.58 -5.91 -12.22
C SER A 102 3.25 -6.17 -11.50
N ARG A 103 3.26 -6.81 -10.32
CA ARG A 103 2.05 -7.12 -9.56
C ARG A 103 1.63 -6.00 -8.62
N ILE A 104 2.58 -5.25 -8.07
CA ILE A 104 2.28 -4.18 -7.12
C ILE A 104 2.04 -2.83 -7.79
N HIS A 105 2.42 -2.66 -9.06
CA HIS A 105 2.38 -1.37 -9.72
C HIS A 105 0.96 -0.84 -9.88
N ILE A 106 0.73 0.37 -9.39
CA ILE A 106 -0.52 1.11 -9.54
C ILE A 106 -0.21 2.44 -10.24
N ALA A 107 -1.08 2.80 -11.19
CA ALA A 107 -1.01 4.10 -11.85
C ALA A 107 -0.99 5.24 -10.83
N ASN A 108 -0.31 6.34 -11.15
CA ASN A 108 -0.18 7.43 -10.19
C ASN A 108 -1.55 8.08 -9.90
N PRO A 109 -1.93 8.26 -8.62
CA PRO A 109 -3.11 9.02 -8.26
C PRO A 109 -2.81 10.53 -8.41
N THR A 110 -3.79 11.30 -8.91
CA THR A 110 -3.79 12.78 -8.94
C THR A 110 -4.85 13.36 -8.02
#